data_AF-A0A7K7LRE9-F1
#
_entry.id   AF-A0A7K7LRE9-F1
#
_cell.length_a   1.000
_cell.length_b   1.000
_cell.length_c   1.000
_cell.angle_alpha   90.00
_cell.angle_beta   90.00
_cell.angle_gamma   90.00
#
_symmetry.space_group_name_H-M   'P 1'
#
loop_
_entity.id
_entity.type
_entity.pdbx_description
1 polymer ?
#
loop_
_entity_poly.entity_id
_entity_poly.type
_entity_poly.pdbx_seq_one_letter_code
_entity_poly.pdbx_strand_id
1 'polypeptide(L)'
;QSYCHRLQHDMYFLTSTSRLNEQVVDKIVLQLNRVYPQILTNEEAEKFRNPKASLHTRLSDLLKHLQKKGDRHCQEFYRALQINAEELFNDLPSRKILKTPDPTEIDTDKEQYMLNDRGPVFFLACFSVAAGLALFWYCCNSETQVIGRARRILGFSPIIIGRHVRNICMLYLEDMSRN
;
A
#
# COMPACT_ATOMS: atom_id res chain seq x y z
N GLN A 1 -15.51 11.79 -7.26
CA GLN A 1 -16.71 12.07 -6.45
C GLN A 1 -16.26 12.33 -5.02
N SER A 2 -16.80 13.37 -4.35
CA SER A 2 -16.44 13.70 -2.95
C SER A 2 -16.87 12.58 -1.98
N TYR A 3 -16.09 12.34 -0.92
CA TYR A 3 -16.43 11.39 0.12
C TYR A 3 -17.70 11.77 0.87
N CYS A 4 -17.95 13.05 1.13
CA CYS A 4 -19.20 13.46 1.78
C CYS A 4 -20.43 13.25 0.89
N HIS A 5 -20.32 13.41 -0.43
CA HIS A 5 -21.41 13.06 -1.34
C HIS A 5 -21.70 11.56 -1.33
N ARG A 6 -20.66 10.71 -1.27
CA ARG A 6 -20.83 9.27 -1.10
C ARG A 6 -21.48 8.94 0.25
N LEU A 7 -21.05 9.61 1.31
CA LEU A 7 -21.57 9.39 2.65
C LEU A 7 -23.04 9.77 2.77
N GLN A 8 -23.48 10.81 2.06
CA GLN A 8 -24.88 11.20 1.99
C GLN A 8 -25.75 10.12 1.33
N HIS A 9 -25.25 9.52 0.24
CA HIS A 9 -25.91 8.41 -0.44
C HIS A 9 -25.96 7.15 0.43
N ASP A 10 -24.84 6.83 1.09
CA ASP A 10 -24.70 5.64 1.94
C ASP A 10 -25.38 5.80 3.31
N MET A 11 -25.77 7.02 3.69
CA MET A 11 -26.33 7.32 5.02
C MET A 11 -27.54 6.45 5.33
N TYR A 12 -28.50 6.36 4.41
CA TYR A 12 -29.70 5.54 4.59
C TYR A 12 -29.37 4.06 4.76
N PHE A 13 -28.37 3.57 4.02
CA PHE A 13 -27.92 2.18 4.11
C PHE A 13 -27.24 1.89 5.46
N LEU A 14 -26.38 2.79 5.92
CA LEU A 14 -25.67 2.67 7.19
C LEU A 14 -26.61 2.79 8.40
N THR A 15 -27.61 3.66 8.33
CA THR A 15 -28.59 3.83 9.42
C THR A 15 -29.70 2.78 9.39
N SER A 16 -29.80 1.95 8.35
CA SER A 16 -30.80 0.88 8.31
C SER A 16 -30.60 -0.09 9.48
N THR A 17 -31.68 -0.33 10.23
CA THR A 17 -31.70 -1.18 11.43
C THR A 17 -31.04 -2.53 11.11
N SER A 18 -30.16 -3.01 12.00
CA SER A 18 -29.36 -4.26 11.93
C SER A 18 -28.05 -4.26 11.12
N ARG A 19 -27.66 -3.17 10.44
CA ARG A 19 -26.39 -3.15 9.67
C ARG A 19 -25.15 -2.86 10.50
N LEU A 20 -25.27 -1.99 11.50
CA LEU A 20 -24.18 -1.63 12.39
C LEU A 20 -24.53 -2.01 13.83
N ASN A 21 -23.66 -2.81 14.43
CA ASN A 21 -23.75 -3.19 15.83
C ASN A 21 -23.16 -2.07 16.73
N GLU A 22 -23.63 -1.96 17.96
CA GLU A 22 -23.19 -0.95 18.92
C GLU A 22 -21.69 -1.00 19.16
N GLN A 23 -21.15 -2.22 19.31
CA GLN A 23 -19.72 -2.44 19.48
C GLN A 23 -18.88 -1.93 18.31
N VAL A 24 -19.41 -2.06 17.08
CA VAL A 24 -18.71 -1.60 15.87
C VAL A 24 -18.73 -0.08 15.79
N VAL A 25 -19.87 0.55 16.07
CA VAL A 25 -19.99 2.02 16.10
C VAL A 25 -19.05 2.59 17.16
N ASP A 26 -19.01 1.99 18.34
CA ASP A 26 -18.12 2.40 19.43
C ASP A 26 -16.63 2.31 19.04
N LYS A 27 -16.23 1.24 18.36
CA LYS A 27 -14.87 1.09 17.83
C LYS A 27 -14.55 2.14 16.77
N ILE A 28 -15.49 2.41 15.86
CA ILE A 28 -15.34 3.46 14.83
C ILE A 28 -15.15 4.83 15.50
N VAL A 29 -15.98 5.17 16.49
CA VAL A 29 -15.87 6.45 17.22
C VAL A 29 -14.52 6.56 17.92
N LEU A 30 -14.02 5.49 18.55
CA LEU A 30 -12.69 5.47 19.16
C LEU A 30 -11.58 5.63 18.14
N GLN A 31 -11.69 4.96 16.99
CA GLN A 31 -10.72 5.06 15.91
C GLN A 31 -10.60 6.51 15.42
N LEU A 32 -11.73 7.17 15.20
CA LEU A 32 -11.79 8.57 14.78
C LEU A 32 -11.28 9.56 15.84
N ASN A 33 -11.32 9.18 17.11
CA ASN A 33 -10.83 10.00 18.22
C ASN A 33 -9.32 9.80 18.50
N ARG A 34 -8.81 8.57 18.38
CA ARG A 34 -7.46 8.20 18.84
C ARG A 34 -6.43 8.12 17.71
N VAL A 35 -6.85 7.81 16.49
CA VAL A 35 -5.94 7.64 15.36
C VAL A 35 -5.67 8.99 14.70
N TYR A 36 -4.42 9.26 14.35
CA TYR A 36 -4.07 10.45 13.59
C TYR A 36 -4.48 10.31 12.11
N PRO A 37 -5.13 11.33 11.51
CA PRO A 37 -5.53 12.61 12.11
C PRO A 37 -6.76 12.49 13.02
N GLN A 38 -6.73 13.17 14.17
CA GLN A 38 -7.87 13.18 15.09
C GLN A 38 -9.06 13.90 14.44
N ILE A 39 -10.13 13.15 14.20
CA ILE A 39 -11.35 13.62 13.53
C ILE A 39 -12.40 14.08 14.55
N LEU A 40 -12.51 13.34 15.66
CA LEU A 40 -13.44 13.64 16.74
C LEU A 40 -12.66 14.08 17.98
N THR A 41 -13.09 15.18 18.61
CA THR A 41 -12.58 15.57 19.93
C THR A 41 -13.05 14.57 20.99
N ASN A 42 -12.41 14.57 22.16
CA ASN A 42 -12.81 13.67 23.26
C ASN A 42 -14.26 13.89 23.67
N GLU A 43 -14.70 15.15 23.73
CA GLU A 43 -16.09 15.52 24.06
C GLU A 43 -17.09 15.02 23.01
N GLU A 44 -16.77 15.15 21.72
CA GLU A 44 -17.61 14.65 20.63
C GLU A 44 -17.69 13.11 20.68
N ALA A 45 -16.57 12.43 20.92
CA ALA A 45 -16.52 10.97 21.02
C ALA A 45 -17.33 10.43 22.20
N GLU A 46 -17.26 11.07 23.37
CA GLU A 46 -18.09 10.71 24.53
C GLU A 46 -19.58 10.89 24.25
N LYS A 47 -19.97 11.98 23.55
CA LYS A 47 -21.35 12.22 23.15
C LYS A 47 -21.89 11.11 22.25
N PHE A 48 -21.13 10.68 21.24
CA PHE A 48 -21.55 9.63 20.29
C PHE A 48 -21.50 8.21 20.87
N ARG A 49 -20.85 8.01 22.03
CA ARG A 49 -20.81 6.74 22.77
C ARG A 49 -21.83 6.67 23.92
N ASN A 50 -22.66 7.69 24.11
CA ASN A 50 -23.59 7.74 25.23
C ASN A 50 -24.67 6.65 25.14
N PRO A 51 -24.72 5.66 26.06
CA PRO A 51 -25.67 4.56 26.00
C PRO A 51 -27.13 4.99 26.23
N LYS A 52 -27.37 6.21 26.75
CA LYS A 52 -28.73 6.74 26.98
C LYS A 52 -29.48 7.07 25.67
N ALA A 53 -28.75 7.25 24.56
CA ALA A 53 -29.34 7.57 23.27
C ALA A 53 -29.35 6.34 22.36
N SER A 54 -30.41 6.20 21.56
CA SER A 54 -30.53 5.08 20.60
C SER A 54 -29.34 5.07 19.62
N LEU A 55 -28.87 3.88 19.26
CA LEU A 55 -27.77 3.71 18.31
C LEU A 55 -28.05 4.42 16.99
N HIS A 56 -29.28 4.30 16.48
CA HIS A 56 -29.69 4.94 15.24
C HIS A 56 -29.55 6.46 15.29
N THR A 57 -30.03 7.10 16.37
CA THR A 57 -29.91 8.54 16.55
C THR A 57 -28.45 8.96 16.62
N ARG A 58 -27.64 8.27 17.43
CA ARG A 58 -26.21 8.57 17.59
C ARG A 58 -25.43 8.45 16.29
N LEU A 59 -25.69 7.38 15.53
CA LEU A 59 -25.06 7.16 14.23
C LEU A 59 -25.50 8.22 13.21
N SER A 60 -26.79 8.53 13.12
CA SER A 60 -27.27 9.58 12.21
C SER A 60 -26.64 10.94 12.52
N ASP A 61 -26.57 11.30 13.82
CA ASP A 61 -25.97 12.55 14.26
C ASP A 61 -24.45 12.58 14.01
N LEU A 62 -23.74 11.47 14.22
CA LEU A 62 -22.33 11.32 13.88
C LEU A 62 -22.09 11.55 12.38
N LEU A 63 -22.86 10.90 11.52
CA LEU A 63 -22.72 11.01 10.07
C LEU A 63 -22.96 12.44 9.58
N LYS A 64 -24.00 13.11 10.11
CA LYS A 64 -24.28 14.53 9.81
C LYS A 64 -23.16 15.44 10.29
N HIS A 65 -22.61 15.18 11.48
CA HIS A 65 -21.49 15.94 12.04
C HIS A 65 -20.24 15.84 11.15
N LEU A 66 -19.91 14.63 10.69
CA LEU A 66 -18.79 14.40 9.78
C LEU A 66 -18.98 15.10 8.42
N GLN A 67 -20.20 15.05 7.87
CA GLN A 67 -20.53 15.77 6.63
C GLN A 67 -20.34 17.29 6.77
N LYS A 68 -20.75 17.86 7.91
CA LYS A 68 -20.61 19.29 8.17
C LYS A 68 -19.15 19.73 8.34
N LYS A 69 -18.28 18.87 8.88
CA LYS A 69 -16.85 19.15 9.07
C LYS A 69 -16.05 19.11 7.77
N GLY A 70 -16.49 18.30 6.80
CA GLY A 70 -15.95 18.30 5.44
C GLY A 70 -15.31 16.99 5.00
N ASP A 71 -14.82 16.97 3.75
CA ASP A 71 -14.50 15.74 3.01
C ASP A 71 -13.47 14.84 3.69
N ARG A 72 -12.47 15.43 4.35
CA ARG A 72 -11.45 14.69 5.11
C ARG A 72 -12.04 13.87 6.26
N HIS A 73 -13.08 14.37 6.93
CA HIS A 73 -13.75 13.67 8.03
C HIS A 73 -14.58 12.50 7.48
N CYS A 74 -15.26 12.71 6.35
CA CYS A 74 -15.97 11.66 5.62
C CYS A 74 -15.01 10.55 5.15
N GLN A 75 -13.82 10.90 4.65
CA GLN A 75 -12.80 9.95 4.21
C GLN A 75 -12.29 9.06 5.36
N GLU A 76 -11.90 9.65 6.48
CA GLU A 76 -11.41 8.88 7.64
C GLU A 76 -12.52 8.01 8.25
N PHE A 77 -13.79 8.43 8.18
CA PHE A 77 -14.91 7.57 8.53
C PHE A 77 -14.95 6.30 7.67
N TYR A 78 -14.80 6.42 6.35
CA TYR A 78 -14.73 5.24 5.48
C TYR A 78 -13.52 4.35 5.78
N ARG A 79 -12.38 4.94 6.14
CA ARG A 79 -11.19 4.19 6.58
C ARG A 79 -11.45 3.44 7.88
N ALA A 80 -12.07 4.08 8.87
CA ALA A 80 -12.46 3.46 10.13
C ALA A 80 -13.51 2.36 9.92
N LEU A 81 -14.47 2.59 9.03
CA LEU A 81 -15.50 1.62 8.65
C LEU A 81 -14.88 0.40 7.98
N GLN A 82 -13.93 0.58 7.06
CA GLN A 82 -13.23 -0.51 6.40
C GLN A 82 -12.49 -1.41 7.40
N ILE A 83 -11.85 -0.81 8.42
CA ILE A 83 -11.07 -1.56 9.42
C ILE A 83 -11.98 -2.33 10.39
N ASN A 84 -13.13 -1.75 10.75
CA ASN A 84 -14.00 -2.31 11.79
C ASN A 84 -15.19 -3.12 11.26
N ALA A 85 -15.54 -2.97 9.98
CA ALA A 85 -16.68 -3.60 9.32
C ALA A 85 -16.43 -3.75 7.81
N GLU A 86 -15.43 -4.53 7.45
CA GLU A 86 -15.01 -4.73 6.05
C GLU A 86 -16.14 -5.26 5.16
N GLU A 87 -16.91 -6.24 5.64
CA GLU A 87 -18.04 -6.83 4.91
C GLU A 87 -19.09 -5.76 4.55
N LEU A 88 -19.49 -4.95 5.54
CA LEU A 88 -20.45 -3.87 5.35
C LEU A 88 -19.88 -2.79 4.41
N PHE A 89 -18.59 -2.50 4.53
CA PHE A 89 -17.90 -1.54 3.68
C PHE A 89 -17.88 -1.97 2.20
N ASN A 90 -17.74 -3.27 1.93
CA ASN A 90 -17.80 -3.83 0.57
C ASN A 90 -19.23 -3.80 0.00
N ASP A 91 -20.24 -3.89 0.86
CA ASP A 91 -21.64 -3.86 0.47
C ASP A 91 -22.22 -2.47 0.21
N LEU A 92 -21.45 -1.40 0.45
CA LEU A 92 -21.91 -0.03 0.29
C LEU A 92 -22.39 0.27 -1.13
N PRO A 93 -23.55 0.93 -1.28
CA PRO A 93 -24.09 1.21 -2.60
C PRO A 93 -23.21 2.17 -3.40
N SER A 94 -22.50 3.10 -2.75
CA SER A 94 -21.50 3.96 -3.43
C SER A 94 -20.34 3.18 -4.07
N ARG A 95 -20.07 1.94 -3.66
CA ARG A 95 -19.07 1.07 -4.30
C ARG A 95 -19.66 0.19 -5.40
N LYS A 96 -20.92 -0.25 -5.26
CA LYS A 96 -21.61 -1.05 -6.28
C LYS A 96 -21.86 -0.26 -7.57
N ILE A 97 -22.09 1.04 -7.46
CA ILE A 97 -22.23 1.94 -8.62
C ILE A 97 -20.91 2.09 -9.40
N LEU A 98 -19.75 1.91 -8.75
CA LEU A 98 -18.44 1.91 -9.43
C LEU A 98 -18.09 0.54 -10.04
N LYS A 99 -18.75 -0.53 -9.58
CA LYS A 99 -18.59 -1.92 -10.02
C LYS A 99 -19.86 -2.39 -10.70
N THR A 100 -20.36 -1.66 -11.69
CA THR A 100 -21.14 -2.29 -12.76
C THR A 100 -20.14 -2.75 -13.81
N PRO A 101 -19.70 -4.01 -13.80
CA PRO A 101 -19.19 -4.62 -15.02
C PRO A 101 -20.37 -4.70 -15.98
N ASP A 102 -20.12 -4.43 -17.26
CA ASP A 102 -21.03 -4.86 -18.31
C ASP A 102 -21.38 -6.35 -18.11
N PRO A 103 -22.62 -6.78 -18.41
CA PRO A 103 -23.11 -8.11 -18.07
C PRO A 103 -22.56 -9.16 -19.03
N THR A 104 -21.24 -9.39 -19.00
CA THR A 104 -20.58 -10.54 -19.57
C THR A 104 -19.31 -10.80 -18.76
N GLU A 105 -19.25 -12.00 -18.17
CA GLU A 105 -18.06 -12.70 -17.66
C GLU A 105 -18.02 -12.97 -16.15
N ILE A 106 -18.66 -14.09 -15.83
CA ILE A 106 -18.06 -15.29 -15.21
C ILE A 106 -17.10 -15.03 -14.04
N ASP A 107 -17.64 -15.34 -12.86
CA ASP A 107 -16.99 -15.88 -11.67
C ASP A 107 -15.53 -16.34 -11.84
N THR A 108 -14.59 -15.64 -11.20
CA THR A 108 -13.38 -16.28 -10.67
C THR A 108 -12.83 -15.44 -9.53
N ASP A 109 -13.07 -15.91 -8.32
CA ASP A 109 -12.21 -15.84 -7.14
C ASP A 109 -10.73 -15.64 -7.52
N LYS A 110 -10.18 -14.46 -7.22
CA LYS A 110 -8.74 -14.26 -7.02
C LYS A 110 -8.47 -12.91 -6.36
N GLU A 111 -8.28 -13.02 -5.05
CA GLU A 111 -7.37 -12.23 -4.22
C GLU A 111 -7.06 -10.82 -4.72
N GLN A 112 -7.77 -9.83 -4.18
CA GLN A 112 -7.30 -8.45 -4.18
C GLN A 112 -5.98 -8.37 -3.42
N TYR A 113 -4.86 -8.51 -4.14
CA TYR A 113 -3.54 -8.11 -3.70
C TYR A 113 -3.54 -6.58 -3.47
N MET A 114 -4.00 -6.18 -2.29
CA MET A 114 -3.88 -4.82 -1.76
C MET A 114 -2.45 -4.54 -1.31
N LEU A 115 -1.51 -4.51 -2.25
CA LEU A 115 -0.15 -4.05 -1.96
C LEU A 115 0.18 -2.86 -2.84
N ASN A 116 -0.10 -1.69 -2.26
CA ASN A 116 0.62 -0.44 -2.50
C ASN A 116 0.41 0.17 -3.90
N ASP A 117 0.01 1.44 -3.96
CA ASP A 117 -0.03 2.27 -5.20
C ASP A 117 1.33 2.41 -5.92
N ARG A 118 2.37 1.70 -5.47
CA ARG A 118 3.60 1.43 -6.21
C ARG A 118 3.58 -0.03 -6.61
N GLY A 119 3.20 -0.27 -7.87
CA GLY A 119 2.95 -1.59 -8.43
C GLY A 119 4.07 -2.63 -8.22
N PRO A 120 3.82 -3.90 -8.60
CA PRO A 120 4.66 -5.06 -8.30
C PRO A 120 6.15 -4.92 -8.70
N VAL A 121 6.45 -4.02 -9.62
CA VAL A 121 7.82 -3.60 -9.98
C VAL A 121 8.65 -3.07 -8.81
N PHE A 122 8.06 -2.39 -7.82
CA PHE A 122 8.81 -1.90 -6.65
C PHE A 122 9.27 -3.06 -5.75
N PHE A 123 8.40 -4.03 -5.53
CA PHE A 123 8.73 -5.25 -4.77
C PHE A 123 9.79 -6.07 -5.50
N LEU A 124 9.68 -6.22 -6.81
CA LEU A 124 10.66 -6.95 -7.62
C LEU A 124 12.03 -6.25 -7.64
N ALA A 125 12.06 -4.92 -7.72
CA ALA A 125 13.29 -4.13 -7.65
C ALA A 125 13.96 -4.24 -6.27
N CYS A 126 13.18 -4.12 -5.19
CA CYS A 126 13.68 -4.26 -3.83
C CYS A 126 14.23 -5.68 -3.58
N PHE A 127 13.49 -6.70 -4.00
CA PHE A 127 13.91 -8.09 -3.89
C PHE A 127 15.17 -8.39 -4.72
N SER A 128 15.27 -7.86 -5.94
CA SER A 128 16.46 -8.00 -6.79
C SER A 128 17.70 -7.38 -6.15
N VAL A 129 17.58 -6.18 -5.57
CA VAL A 129 18.70 -5.52 -4.85
C VAL A 129 19.11 -6.33 -3.62
N ALA A 130 18.15 -6.81 -2.82
CA ALA A 130 18.43 -7.61 -1.64
C ALA A 130 19.09 -8.95 -1.99
N ALA A 131 18.58 -9.65 -3.00
CA ALA A 131 19.15 -10.91 -3.50
C ALA A 131 20.56 -10.69 -4.09
N GLY A 132 20.77 -9.60 -4.83
CA GLY A 132 22.07 -9.21 -5.36
C GLY A 132 23.09 -8.94 -4.25
N LEU A 133 22.70 -8.19 -3.22
CA LEU A 133 23.56 -7.95 -2.04
C LEU A 133 23.85 -9.23 -1.26
N ALA A 134 22.88 -10.14 -1.13
CA ALA A 134 23.07 -11.42 -0.46
C ALA A 134 24.04 -12.33 -1.23
N LEU A 135 23.90 -12.41 -2.56
CA LEU A 135 24.83 -13.14 -3.42
C LEU A 135 26.23 -12.52 -3.40
N PHE A 136 26.32 -11.19 -3.44
CA PHE A 136 27.59 -10.48 -3.32
C PHE A 136 28.25 -10.76 -1.97
N TRP A 137 27.50 -10.70 -0.87
CA TRP A 137 28.02 -11.04 0.46
C TRP A 137 28.47 -12.49 0.54
N TYR A 138 27.70 -13.42 -0.03
CA TYR A 138 28.04 -14.84 -0.04
C TYR A 138 29.30 -15.15 -0.88
N CYS A 139 29.43 -14.55 -2.06
CA CYS A 139 30.58 -14.72 -2.94
C CYS A 139 31.83 -13.97 -2.45
N CYS A 140 31.69 -12.74 -1.96
CA CYS A 140 32.84 -11.96 -1.48
C CYS A 140 33.33 -12.40 -0.09
N ASN A 141 32.47 -12.92 0.79
CA ASN A 141 32.94 -13.54 2.04
C ASN A 141 33.54 -14.94 1.84
N SER A 142 33.29 -15.61 0.70
CA SER A 142 34.01 -16.84 0.37
C SER A 142 35.38 -16.57 -0.25
N GLU A 143 35.60 -15.42 -0.90
CA GLU A 143 36.93 -15.04 -1.41
C GLU A 143 37.94 -14.71 -0.31
N THR A 144 37.53 -14.30 0.89
CA THR A 144 38.48 -14.10 2.01
C THR A 144 39.00 -15.41 2.60
N GLN A 145 38.41 -16.57 2.27
CA GLN A 145 38.92 -17.88 2.67
C GLN A 145 39.68 -18.63 1.56
N VAL A 146 39.79 -18.09 0.34
CA VAL A 146 40.40 -18.82 -0.80
C VAL A 146 41.49 -17.98 -1.52
N ILE A 147 42.31 -17.25 -0.76
CA ILE A 147 43.71 -17.04 -1.15
C ILE A 147 44.45 -18.37 -0.91
N GLY A 148 44.12 -19.39 -1.69
CA GLY A 148 44.55 -20.74 -1.35
C GLY A 148 44.13 -21.88 -2.27
N ARG A 149 43.63 -21.63 -3.48
CA ARG A 149 43.78 -22.53 -4.65
C ARG A 149 42.96 -22.04 -5.82
N ALA A 150 43.66 -21.84 -6.93
CA ALA A 150 43.12 -21.43 -8.21
C ALA A 150 42.11 -22.44 -8.80
N ARG A 151 41.29 -21.88 -9.71
CA ARG A 151 40.45 -22.50 -10.75
C ARG A 151 39.12 -23.10 -10.30
N ARG A 152 38.05 -22.37 -10.63
CA ARG A 152 36.95 -22.93 -11.45
C ARG A 152 36.14 -21.82 -12.14
N ILE A 153 36.14 -21.91 -13.48
CA ILE A 153 35.08 -21.46 -14.40
C ILE A 153 35.03 -19.95 -14.69
N LEU A 154 36.09 -19.47 -15.35
CA LEU A 154 35.96 -18.48 -16.43
C LEU A 154 35.77 -19.27 -17.72
N GLY A 155 34.55 -19.37 -18.20
CA GLY A 155 34.21 -20.29 -19.30
C GLY A 155 32.93 -19.97 -20.06
N PHE A 156 32.53 -18.71 -20.14
CA PHE A 156 31.69 -18.22 -21.23
C PHE A 156 32.22 -16.86 -21.70
N SER A 157 32.88 -16.89 -22.86
CA SER A 157 33.48 -15.76 -23.55
C SER A 157 32.46 -14.67 -23.87
N PRO A 158 32.89 -13.41 -23.84
CA PRO A 158 32.88 -12.69 -25.11
C PRO A 158 34.19 -11.95 -25.38
N ILE A 159 34.30 -11.50 -26.63
CA ILE A 159 35.25 -10.51 -27.15
C ILE A 159 36.51 -11.13 -27.79
N ILE A 160 36.28 -11.79 -28.92
CA ILE A 160 37.21 -11.69 -30.05
C ILE A 160 36.81 -10.44 -30.84
N ILE A 161 37.37 -9.28 -30.45
CA ILE A 161 37.52 -8.14 -31.36
C ILE A 161 39.02 -7.84 -31.48
N GLY A 162 39.60 -8.48 -32.49
CA GLY A 162 40.58 -7.92 -33.43
C GLY A 162 41.61 -6.92 -32.91
N ARG A 163 42.70 -7.44 -32.33
CA ARG A 163 44.10 -7.36 -32.80
C ARG A 163 44.74 -6.06 -33.33
N HIS A 164 44.15 -4.87 -33.35
CA HIS A 164 44.80 -3.68 -33.94
C HIS A 164 45.08 -2.47 -33.04
N VAL A 165 44.67 -2.47 -31.76
CA VAL A 165 44.82 -1.27 -30.91
C VAL A 165 46.04 -1.34 -29.96
N ARG A 166 46.68 -2.50 -29.82
CA ARG A 166 47.84 -2.65 -28.92
C ARG A 166 49.13 -1.94 -29.39
N ASN A 167 49.28 -1.64 -30.68
CA ASN A 167 50.45 -0.89 -31.16
C ASN A 167 50.34 0.63 -30.94
N ILE A 168 49.13 1.18 -30.78
CA ILE A 168 48.95 2.63 -30.56
C ILE A 168 49.17 2.97 -29.08
N CYS A 169 48.76 2.10 -28.16
CA CYS A 169 48.97 2.32 -26.71
C CYS A 169 50.40 2.07 -26.24
N MET A 170 51.20 1.24 -26.92
CA MET A 170 52.63 1.10 -26.56
C MET A 170 53.47 2.29 -27.01
N LEU A 171 53.19 2.92 -28.16
CA LEU A 171 53.91 4.13 -28.58
C LEU A 171 53.66 5.32 -27.63
N TYR A 172 52.45 5.44 -27.08
CA TYR A 172 52.11 6.52 -26.14
C TYR A 172 52.73 6.34 -24.74
N LEU A 173 53.07 5.12 -24.34
CA LEU A 173 53.75 4.87 -23.06
C LEU A 173 55.28 4.96 -23.18
N GLU A 174 55.84 4.70 -24.36
CA GLU A 174 57.28 4.79 -24.59
C GLU A 174 57.77 6.25 -24.76
N ASP A 175 56.93 7.15 -25.29
CA ASP A 175 57.26 8.59 -25.40
C ASP A 175 57.24 9.33 -24.06
N MET A 176 56.48 8.86 -23.06
CA MET A 176 56.45 9.45 -21.71
C MET A 176 57.65 9.03 -20.84
N SER A 177 58.42 8.03 -21.28
CA SER A 177 59.57 7.50 -20.53
C SER A 177 60.91 8.05 -21.04
N ARG A 178 60.93 8.87 -22.10
CA ARG A 178 62.18 9.35 -22.71
C ARG A 178 62.10 10.80 -23.21
N ASN A 179 61.58 11.72 -22.39
CA ASN A 179 62.04 13.12 -22.30
C ASN A 179 61.34 13.87 -21.17
#